data_AF-A0A9W6XCL9-F1
#
_entry.id   AF-A0A9W6XCL9-F1
#
_cell.length_a   1.000
_cell.length_b   1.000
_cell.length_c   1.000
_cell.angle_alpha   90.00
_cell.angle_beta   90.00
_cell.angle_gamma   90.00
#
_symmetry.space_group_name_H-M   'P 1'
#
loop_
_entity.id
_entity.type
_entity.pdbx_description
1 polymer ?
#
loop_
_entity_poly.entity_id
_entity_poly.type
_entity_poly.pdbx_seq_one_letter_code
_entity_poly.pdbx_strand_id
1 'polypeptide(L)'
;MTFLPSLKAISVLVAITAVLSASTVAASSEVAGDGSNSYMTNTARNLRQEGSSRKLQRAAQSHSYDMARWSFLGHTGSDGSTIENRIDDEGFYWYDVGENVAAGQASVRSVMESWMNSRHHRANILSRDYRMFGCGYAYNPRSGYDHFWTQDFASGNGEACN
;
A
#
# COMPACT_ATOMS: atom_id res chain seq x y z
N MET A 1 30.20 74.21 -21.91
CA MET A 1 28.87 73.95 -21.32
C MET A 1 29.05 72.95 -20.20
N THR A 2 29.17 73.49 -18.99
CA THR A 2 29.08 72.78 -17.71
C THR A 2 27.66 72.25 -17.51
N PHE A 3 27.49 71.10 -16.87
CA PHE A 3 26.56 70.88 -15.74
C PHE A 3 26.65 69.41 -15.28
N LEU A 4 27.23 69.20 -14.10
CA LEU A 4 26.97 68.07 -13.22
C LEU A 4 25.86 68.48 -12.24
N PRO A 5 25.00 67.55 -11.82
CA PRO A 5 24.58 67.46 -10.42
C PRO A 5 24.74 66.02 -9.91
N SER A 6 25.56 65.77 -8.89
CA SER A 6 25.28 65.79 -7.44
C SER A 6 24.54 64.56 -6.89
N LEU A 7 25.18 63.92 -5.91
CA LEU A 7 24.83 62.69 -5.18
C LEU A 7 23.43 62.68 -4.54
N LYS A 8 22.85 61.48 -4.39
CA LYS A 8 21.97 61.17 -3.24
C LYS A 8 22.25 59.78 -2.65
N ALA A 9 22.69 59.85 -1.39
CA ALA A 9 22.48 58.97 -0.24
C ALA A 9 22.23 57.46 -0.42
N ILE A 10 23.08 56.72 0.30
CA ILE A 10 22.91 55.38 0.87
C ILE A 10 21.51 55.19 1.44
N SER A 11 20.89 54.04 1.14
CA SER A 11 19.87 53.43 1.99
C SER A 11 20.06 51.92 1.93
N VAL A 12 20.70 51.39 2.97
CA VAL A 12 20.73 49.97 3.27
C VAL A 12 19.31 49.58 3.67
N LEU A 13 18.59 48.89 2.79
CA LEU A 13 17.33 48.24 3.15
C LEU A 13 17.63 46.79 3.49
N VAL A 14 17.69 46.50 4.79
CA VAL A 14 17.59 45.12 5.30
C VAL A 14 16.16 44.67 5.04
N ALA A 15 15.92 44.00 3.92
CA ALA A 15 14.67 43.30 3.69
C ALA A 15 14.71 41.98 4.48
N ILE A 16 14.27 42.02 5.74
CA ILE A 16 13.88 40.81 6.47
C ILE A 16 12.63 40.28 5.77
N THR A 17 12.83 39.42 4.77
CA THR A 17 11.75 38.59 4.25
C THR A 17 11.59 37.44 5.23
N ALA A 18 10.51 37.48 6.01
CA ALA A 18 10.06 36.36 6.80
C ALA A 18 9.86 35.18 5.84
N VAL A 19 10.65 34.12 6.04
CA VAL A 19 10.43 32.84 5.38
C VAL A 19 9.14 32.27 5.96
N LEU A 20 8.02 32.51 5.28
CA LEU A 20 6.85 31.64 5.46
C LEU A 20 7.20 30.31 4.80
N SER A 21 7.70 29.38 5.61
CA SER A 21 7.71 27.97 5.27
C SER A 21 6.27 27.50 5.20
N ALA A 22 5.60 27.76 4.07
CA ALA A 22 4.42 27.00 3.70
C ALA A 22 4.91 25.57 3.54
N SER A 23 4.76 24.78 4.61
CA SER A 23 5.00 23.35 4.61
C SER A 23 3.96 22.74 3.67
N THR A 24 4.30 22.68 2.39
CA THR A 24 3.62 21.79 1.48
C THR A 24 3.99 20.39 1.94
N VAL A 25 3.16 19.82 2.81
CA VAL A 25 3.09 18.36 2.88
C VAL A 25 2.49 17.98 1.53
N ALA A 26 3.37 17.85 0.53
CA ALA A 26 3.03 17.16 -0.70
C ALA A 26 2.50 15.80 -0.25
N ALA A 27 1.23 15.53 -0.56
CA ALA A 27 0.69 14.19 -0.46
C ALA A 27 1.72 13.29 -1.15
N SER A 28 2.34 12.39 -0.40
CA SER A 28 3.32 11.45 -0.94
C SER A 28 2.64 10.71 -2.08
N SER A 29 3.04 11.00 -3.31
CA SER A 29 2.70 10.16 -4.45
C SER A 29 3.53 8.89 -4.29
N GLU A 30 3.08 8.01 -3.40
CA GLU A 30 3.71 6.72 -3.16
C GLU A 30 3.46 5.84 -4.39
N VAL A 31 4.35 5.97 -5.37
CA VAL A 31 4.53 4.97 -6.41
C VAL A 31 4.83 3.66 -5.73
N ALA A 32 4.09 2.62 -6.12
CA ALA A 32 4.15 1.37 -5.40
C ALA A 32 5.52 0.66 -5.54
N GLY A 33 6.21 0.47 -4.40
CA GLY A 33 7.55 -0.12 -4.22
C GLY A 33 7.62 -0.90 -2.88
N ASP A 34 8.79 -1.25 -2.34
CA ASP A 34 8.89 -2.06 -1.09
C ASP A 34 8.10 -1.45 0.10
N GLY A 35 8.02 -0.13 0.18
CA GLY A 35 7.25 0.62 1.18
C GLY A 35 5.73 0.45 1.05
N SER A 36 5.25 -0.08 -0.08
CA SER A 36 3.82 -0.29 -0.33
C SER A 36 3.23 -1.34 0.58
N ASN A 37 3.95 -2.42 0.87
CA ASN A 37 3.46 -3.41 1.83
C ASN A 37 3.29 -2.80 3.22
N SER A 38 4.28 -2.02 3.67
CA SER A 38 4.22 -1.33 4.95
C SER A 38 3.08 -0.30 5.00
N TYR A 39 2.92 0.51 3.95
CA TYR A 39 1.88 1.53 3.90
C TYR A 39 0.46 0.94 3.77
N MET A 40 0.30 -0.08 2.94
CA MET A 40 -0.95 -0.85 2.83
C MET A 40 -1.27 -1.57 4.13
N THR A 41 -0.27 -2.15 4.79
CA THR A 41 -0.43 -2.78 6.10
C THR A 41 -0.88 -1.76 7.15
N ASN A 42 -0.26 -0.58 7.18
CA ASN A 42 -0.65 0.48 8.11
C ASN A 42 -2.07 1.00 7.82
N THR A 43 -2.45 1.08 6.54
CA THR A 43 -3.80 1.49 6.13
C THR A 43 -4.83 0.45 6.53
N ALA A 44 -4.54 -0.84 6.31
CA ALA A 44 -5.42 -1.95 6.68
C ALA A 44 -5.55 -2.13 8.20
N ARG A 45 -4.50 -1.89 8.98
CA ARG A 45 -4.57 -1.97 10.46
C ARG A 45 -5.51 -0.94 11.08
N ASN A 46 -5.76 0.19 10.41
CA ASN A 46 -6.76 1.16 10.84
C ASN A 46 -8.21 0.69 10.59
N LEU A 47 -8.37 -0.48 9.98
CA LEU A 47 -9.64 -1.15 9.71
C LEU A 47 -9.83 -2.23 10.79
N ARG A 48 -10.93 -3.00 10.73
CA ARG A 48 -11.47 -3.76 11.88
C ARG A 48 -10.61 -4.93 12.39
N GLN A 49 -9.42 -5.17 11.84
CA GLN A 49 -8.55 -6.30 12.17
C GLN A 49 -7.68 -6.01 13.40
N GLU A 50 -7.32 -7.05 14.14
CA GLU A 50 -6.50 -6.93 15.35
C GLU A 50 -5.03 -6.65 15.05
N GLY A 51 -4.52 -7.07 13.88
CA GLY A 51 -3.18 -6.70 13.43
C GLY A 51 -2.66 -7.49 12.23
N SER A 52 -1.43 -7.21 11.82
CA SER A 52 -0.81 -7.86 10.66
C SER A 52 0.00 -9.10 11.06
N SER A 53 -0.07 -10.18 10.29
CA SER A 53 0.71 -11.41 10.49
C SER A 53 1.83 -11.52 9.46
N ARG A 54 3.03 -11.93 9.89
CA ARG A 54 4.18 -12.14 8.98
C ARG A 54 3.93 -13.31 8.02
N LYS A 55 3.26 -14.36 8.48
CA LYS A 55 2.93 -15.53 7.67
C LYS A 55 1.97 -15.14 6.55
N LEU A 56 0.89 -14.42 6.89
CA LEU A 56 -0.06 -13.90 5.89
C LEU A 56 0.59 -12.90 4.94
N GLN A 57 1.54 -12.06 5.40
CA GLN A 57 2.29 -11.17 4.51
C GLN A 57 3.11 -11.96 3.48
N ARG A 58 3.76 -13.06 3.89
CA ARG A 58 4.55 -13.88 2.96
C ARG A 58 3.66 -14.62 1.97
N ALA A 59 2.51 -15.16 2.40
CA ALA A 59 1.50 -15.77 1.53
C ALA A 59 0.99 -14.76 0.47
N ALA A 60 0.52 -13.59 0.91
CA ALA A 60 0.03 -12.54 0.01
C ALA A 60 1.12 -12.01 -0.94
N GLN A 61 2.35 -11.89 -0.45
CA GLN A 61 3.48 -11.44 -1.26
C GLN A 61 3.85 -12.48 -2.33
N SER A 62 3.85 -13.76 -1.97
CA SER A 62 4.08 -14.86 -2.92
C SER A 62 3.05 -14.81 -4.05
N HIS A 63 1.76 -14.66 -3.71
CA HIS A 63 0.69 -14.58 -4.70
C HIS A 63 0.78 -13.36 -5.61
N SER A 64 1.15 -12.20 -5.05
CA SER A 64 1.37 -10.99 -5.85
C SER A 64 2.52 -11.17 -6.84
N TYR A 65 3.62 -11.83 -6.44
CA TYR A 65 4.70 -12.17 -7.36
C TYR A 65 4.29 -13.16 -8.44
N ASP A 66 3.47 -14.14 -8.10
CA ASP A 66 2.96 -15.13 -9.05
C ASP A 66 2.08 -14.48 -10.12
N MET A 67 1.09 -13.70 -9.69
CA MET A 67 0.22 -12.90 -10.57
C MET A 67 1.04 -11.97 -11.49
N ALA A 68 2.04 -11.29 -10.92
CA ALA A 68 2.91 -10.40 -11.69
C ALA A 68 3.79 -11.16 -12.70
N ARG A 69 4.34 -12.31 -12.31
CA ARG A 69 5.21 -13.15 -13.15
C ARG A 69 4.45 -13.70 -14.35
N TRP A 70 3.23 -14.15 -14.15
CA TRP A 70 2.42 -14.81 -15.18
C TRP A 70 1.37 -13.89 -15.80
N SER A 71 1.33 -12.62 -15.39
CA SER A 71 0.47 -11.58 -15.95
C SER A 71 -1.02 -11.93 -15.92
N PHE A 72 -1.52 -12.37 -14.76
CA PHE A 72 -2.95 -12.67 -14.55
C PHE A 72 -3.46 -12.05 -13.24
N LEU A 73 -4.78 -11.93 -13.13
CA LEU A 73 -5.48 -11.53 -11.90
C LEU A 73 -6.44 -12.66 -11.51
N GLY A 74 -6.27 -13.22 -10.31
CA GLY A 74 -7.13 -14.28 -9.81
C GLY A 74 -6.76 -14.74 -8.40
N HIS A 75 -7.65 -15.49 -7.77
CA HIS A 75 -7.44 -16.07 -6.43
C HIS A 75 -6.60 -17.36 -6.44
N THR A 76 -6.68 -18.10 -7.56
CA THR A 76 -5.91 -19.33 -7.78
C THR A 76 -4.56 -18.98 -8.39
N GLY A 77 -3.47 -19.49 -7.81
CA GLY A 77 -2.12 -19.34 -8.34
C GLY A 77 -1.93 -20.04 -9.68
N SER A 78 -0.87 -19.67 -10.39
CA SER A 78 -0.47 -20.27 -11.67
C SER A 78 -0.15 -21.78 -11.55
N ASP A 79 0.18 -22.23 -10.34
CA ASP A 79 0.42 -23.62 -9.96
C ASP A 79 -0.84 -24.33 -9.43
N GLY A 80 -1.99 -23.66 -9.41
CA GLY A 80 -3.24 -24.18 -8.88
C GLY A 80 -3.44 -23.96 -7.37
N SER A 81 -2.50 -23.30 -6.68
CA SER A 81 -2.63 -23.03 -5.23
C SER A 81 -3.83 -22.15 -4.92
N THR A 82 -4.56 -22.49 -3.86
CA THR A 82 -5.57 -21.62 -3.25
C THR A 82 -4.94 -20.77 -2.14
N ILE A 83 -5.70 -19.80 -1.60
CA ILE A 83 -5.25 -19.03 -0.43
C ILE A 83 -4.93 -19.95 0.76
N GLU A 84 -5.74 -20.99 1.00
CA GLU A 84 -5.51 -21.98 2.05
C GLU A 84 -4.14 -22.64 1.88
N ASN A 85 -3.80 -23.08 0.66
CA ASN A 85 -2.49 -23.69 0.40
C ASN A 85 -1.35 -22.72 0.71
N ARG A 86 -1.46 -21.47 0.25
CA ARG A 86 -0.41 -20.45 0.47
C ARG A 86 -0.26 -20.08 1.95
N ILE A 87 -1.34 -20.07 2.72
CA ILE A 87 -1.33 -19.80 4.17
C ILE A 87 -0.78 -21.01 4.95
N ASP A 88 -1.14 -22.23 4.55
CA ASP A 88 -0.63 -23.48 5.13
C ASP A 88 0.87 -23.64 4.90
N ASP A 89 1.37 -23.32 3.70
CA ASP A 89 2.81 -23.36 3.37
C ASP A 89 3.65 -22.42 4.25
N GLU A 90 3.03 -21.33 4.71
CA GLU A 90 3.64 -20.38 5.65
C GLU A 90 3.50 -20.79 7.12
N GLY A 91 2.82 -21.92 7.37
CA GLY A 91 2.61 -22.53 8.67
C GLY A 91 1.63 -21.74 9.55
N PHE A 92 0.66 -21.03 8.97
CA PHE A 92 -0.36 -20.32 9.72
C PHE A 92 -1.55 -21.25 9.98
N TYR A 93 -1.92 -21.46 11.24
CA TYR A 93 -3.08 -22.29 11.59
C TYR A 93 -4.35 -21.45 11.56
N TRP A 94 -5.27 -21.73 10.64
CA TRP A 94 -6.47 -20.91 10.40
C TRP A 94 -7.80 -21.63 10.68
N TYR A 95 -8.86 -20.83 10.88
CA TYR A 95 -10.25 -21.26 10.96
C TYR A 95 -11.07 -20.76 9.78
N ASP A 96 -10.95 -19.46 9.49
CA ASP A 96 -11.52 -18.81 8.32
C ASP A 96 -10.42 -18.04 7.59
N VAL A 97 -10.52 -18.00 6.27
CA VAL A 97 -9.62 -17.22 5.39
C VAL A 97 -10.43 -16.39 4.41
N GLY A 98 -9.86 -15.26 3.98
CA GLY A 98 -10.42 -14.42 2.94
C GLY A 98 -9.32 -13.74 2.15
N GLU A 99 -9.58 -13.42 0.89
CA GLU A 99 -8.60 -12.78 0.02
C GLU A 99 -9.24 -11.63 -0.75
N ASN A 100 -8.50 -10.52 -0.85
CA ASN A 100 -8.73 -9.53 -1.89
C ASN A 100 -7.52 -9.51 -2.82
N VAL A 101 -7.77 -9.55 -4.13
CA VAL A 101 -6.74 -9.31 -5.15
C VAL A 101 -7.11 -8.10 -6.01
N ALA A 102 -6.11 -7.41 -6.54
CA ALA A 102 -6.30 -6.36 -7.53
C ALA A 102 -5.09 -6.21 -8.43
N ALA A 103 -5.30 -5.64 -9.61
CA ALA A 103 -4.23 -5.27 -10.51
C ALA A 103 -4.52 -3.94 -11.24
N GLY A 104 -3.47 -3.20 -11.60
CA GLY A 104 -3.54 -1.92 -12.32
C GLY A 104 -3.56 -0.66 -11.47
N GLN A 105 -3.78 -0.76 -10.16
CA GLN A 105 -3.76 0.42 -9.28
C GLN A 105 -2.33 0.79 -8.91
N ALA A 106 -1.89 1.99 -9.27
CA ALA A 106 -0.49 2.41 -9.10
C ALA A 106 -0.09 2.78 -7.66
N SER A 107 -1.05 2.81 -6.73
CA SER A 107 -0.79 3.20 -5.33
C SER A 107 -1.70 2.46 -4.35
N VAL A 108 -1.24 2.36 -3.10
CA VAL A 108 -2.01 1.82 -1.97
C VAL A 108 -3.35 2.53 -1.80
N ARG A 109 -3.37 3.86 -1.92
CA ARG A 109 -4.61 4.63 -1.81
C ARG A 109 -5.63 4.19 -2.86
N SER A 110 -5.18 4.06 -4.11
CA SER A 110 -6.06 3.69 -5.22
C SER A 110 -6.61 2.26 -5.09
N VAL A 111 -5.80 1.30 -4.66
CA VAL A 111 -6.28 -0.08 -4.45
C VAL A 111 -7.22 -0.18 -3.24
N MET A 112 -6.91 0.50 -2.14
CA MET A 112 -7.77 0.51 -0.95
C MET A 112 -9.13 1.18 -1.24
N GLU A 113 -9.14 2.28 -1.98
CA GLU A 113 -10.38 2.92 -2.44
C GLU A 113 -11.19 1.99 -3.36
N SER A 114 -10.53 1.31 -4.30
CA SER A 114 -11.17 0.35 -5.19
C SER A 114 -11.83 -0.80 -4.41
N TRP A 115 -11.14 -1.38 -3.43
CA TRP A 115 -11.68 -2.44 -2.60
C TRP A 115 -12.81 -1.95 -1.68
N MET A 116 -12.68 -0.78 -1.07
CA MET A 116 -13.75 -0.21 -0.22
C MET A 116 -15.01 0.14 -1.01
N ASN A 117 -14.89 0.44 -2.31
CA ASN A 117 -16.04 0.67 -3.19
C ASN A 117 -16.65 -0.63 -3.75
N SER A 118 -16.01 -1.79 -3.57
CA SER A 118 -16.56 -3.10 -3.92
C SER A 118 -17.24 -3.75 -2.72
N ARG A 119 -18.52 -4.14 -2.86
CA ARG A 119 -19.28 -4.81 -1.78
C ARG A 119 -18.56 -6.06 -1.27
N HIS A 120 -17.97 -6.85 -2.16
CA HIS A 120 -17.31 -8.11 -1.80
C HIS A 120 -15.97 -7.85 -1.10
N HIS A 121 -15.09 -7.04 -1.70
CA HIS A 121 -13.78 -6.75 -1.10
C HIS A 121 -13.89 -6.00 0.23
N ARG A 122 -14.83 -5.04 0.31
CA ARG A 122 -15.14 -4.33 1.55
C ARG A 122 -15.65 -5.28 2.64
N ALA A 123 -16.42 -6.31 2.29
CA ALA A 123 -16.92 -7.27 3.26
C ALA A 123 -15.75 -8.03 3.92
N ASN A 124 -14.72 -8.41 3.16
CA ASN A 124 -13.51 -9.01 3.72
C ASN A 124 -12.77 -8.03 4.65
N ILE A 125 -12.53 -6.80 4.19
CA ILE A 125 -11.84 -5.74 4.95
C ILE A 125 -12.57 -5.37 6.26
N LEU A 126 -13.90 -5.43 6.29
CA LEU A 126 -14.69 -5.04 7.46
C LEU A 126 -15.18 -6.25 8.27
N SER A 127 -14.85 -7.46 7.85
CA SER A 127 -15.29 -8.68 8.53
C SER A 127 -14.76 -8.72 9.96
N ARG A 128 -15.60 -9.20 10.87
CA ARG A 128 -15.24 -9.51 12.26
C ARG A 128 -14.76 -10.94 12.42
N ASP A 129 -14.90 -11.75 11.37
CA ASP A 129 -14.55 -13.17 11.38
C ASP A 129 -13.04 -13.35 11.17
N TYR A 130 -12.37 -12.34 10.63
CA TYR A 130 -10.91 -12.29 10.51
C TYR A 130 -10.30 -11.47 11.64
N ARG A 131 -9.22 -11.99 12.22
CA ARG A 131 -8.47 -11.30 13.30
C ARG A 131 -7.18 -10.70 12.78
N MET A 132 -6.56 -11.34 11.77
CA MET A 132 -5.27 -10.96 11.24
C MET A 132 -5.36 -10.76 9.73
N PHE A 133 -4.38 -10.03 9.20
CA PHE A 133 -4.23 -9.86 7.77
C PHE A 133 -2.76 -9.83 7.35
N GLY A 134 -2.51 -9.97 6.05
CA GLY A 134 -1.23 -9.73 5.41
C GLY A 134 -1.43 -9.10 4.04
N CYS A 135 -0.46 -8.30 3.61
CA CYS A 135 -0.52 -7.59 2.34
C CYS A 135 0.71 -7.93 1.51
N GLY A 136 0.52 -8.06 0.20
CA GLY A 136 1.56 -8.26 -0.79
C GLY A 136 1.41 -7.30 -1.97
N TYR A 137 2.55 -6.94 -2.56
CA TYR A 137 2.61 -6.09 -3.73
C TYR A 137 3.71 -6.54 -4.69
N ALA A 138 3.43 -6.55 -5.99
CA ALA A 138 4.43 -6.79 -7.01
C ALA A 138 4.25 -5.84 -8.20
N TYR A 139 5.40 -5.43 -8.76
CA TYR A 139 5.46 -4.62 -9.96
C TYR A 139 6.11 -5.40 -11.09
N ASN A 140 5.44 -5.49 -12.24
CA ASN A 140 6.02 -6.02 -13.47
C ASN A 140 5.56 -5.18 -14.68
N PRO A 141 6.38 -4.24 -15.18
CA PRO A 141 6.03 -3.37 -16.31
C PRO A 141 5.96 -4.11 -17.66
N ARG A 142 6.25 -5.43 -17.66
CA ARG A 142 6.09 -6.29 -18.84
C ARG A 142 4.81 -7.11 -18.80
N SER A 143 4.04 -7.01 -17.70
CA SER A 143 2.73 -7.64 -17.58
C SER A 143 1.64 -6.76 -18.20
N GLY A 144 0.42 -7.28 -18.32
CA GLY A 144 -0.73 -6.50 -18.79
C GLY A 144 -1.30 -5.50 -17.77
N TYR A 145 -0.83 -5.50 -16.52
CA TYR A 145 -1.43 -4.70 -15.44
C TYR A 145 -0.43 -3.85 -14.64
N ASP A 146 0.87 -4.06 -14.82
CA ASP A 146 1.98 -3.42 -14.10
C ASP A 146 2.02 -3.65 -12.58
N HIS A 147 0.95 -3.36 -11.86
CA HIS A 147 0.83 -3.41 -10.40
C HIS A 147 -0.10 -4.54 -9.98
N PHE A 148 0.31 -5.35 -9.01
CA PHE A 148 -0.48 -6.46 -8.45
C PHE A 148 -0.50 -6.39 -6.93
N TRP A 149 -1.68 -6.61 -6.36
CA TRP A 149 -1.95 -6.46 -4.94
C TRP A 149 -2.68 -7.69 -4.42
N THR A 150 -2.27 -8.17 -3.26
CA THR A 150 -2.97 -9.22 -2.52
C THR A 150 -3.14 -8.78 -1.07
N GLN A 151 -4.31 -9.05 -0.51
CA GLN A 151 -4.61 -8.86 0.90
C GLN A 151 -5.29 -10.11 1.43
N ASP A 152 -4.55 -10.86 2.23
CA ASP A 152 -4.99 -12.10 2.85
C ASP A 152 -5.48 -11.80 4.26
N PHE A 153 -6.58 -12.42 4.63
CA PHE A 153 -7.18 -12.34 5.95
C PHE A 153 -7.31 -13.73 6.53
N ALA A 154 -7.14 -13.83 7.85
CA ALA A 154 -7.42 -15.06 8.54
C ALA A 154 -7.83 -14.84 10.00
N SER A 155 -8.53 -15.82 10.56
CA SER A 155 -8.59 -16.08 12.00
C SER A 155 -7.90 -17.42 12.29
N GLY A 156 -7.37 -17.58 13.50
CA GLY A 156 -6.57 -18.75 13.84
C GLY A 156 -6.17 -18.79 15.30
N ASN A 157 -5.83 -19.97 15.81
CA ASN A 157 -5.35 -20.17 17.18
C ASN A 157 -3.82 -20.24 17.22
N GLY A 158 -3.23 -19.66 18.26
CA GLY A 158 -1.77 -19.66 18.45
C GLY A 158 -1.00 -18.72 17.53
N GLU A 159 -1.70 -17.93 16.71
CA GLU A 159 -1.10 -16.94 15.83
C GLU A 159 -0.99 -15.58 16.54
N ALA A 160 0.03 -14.80 16.17
CA ALA A 160 0.30 -13.49 16.74
C ALA A 160 0.48 -12.43 15.65
N CYS A 161 -0.02 -11.23 15.93
CA CYS A 161 0.28 -10.04 15.14
C CYS A 161 1.75 -9.60 15.36
N ASN A 162 2.31 -8.89 14.39
CA ASN A 162 3.64 -8.27 14.48
C ASN A 162 3.62 -6.95 15.22
#